data_AF-A0A3C0J200-F1
#
_entry.id   AF-A0A3C0J200-F1
#
_cell.length_a   1.000
_cell.length_b   1.000
_cell.length_c   1.000
_cell.angle_alpha   90.00
_cell.angle_beta   90.00
_cell.angle_gamma   90.00
#
_symmetry.space_group_name_H-M   'P 1'
#
loop_
_entity.id
_entity.type
_entity.pdbx_description
1 polymer ?
#
loop_
_entity_poly.entity_id
_entity_poly.type
_entity_poly.pdbx_seq_one_letter_code
_entity_poly.pdbx_strand_id
1 'polypeptide(L)' 'EALEKGCANLDKHIENLKKFGLPIVVAINKFPTDEPAEIDLVKKHCNALGVRSAVSDVVARGGEG' A
#
# COMPACT_ATOMS: atom_id res chain seq x y z
N GLU A 1 -15.00 3.43 -4.73
CA GLU A 1 -15.60 3.61 -3.39
C GLU A 1 -15.18 2.54 -2.36
N ALA A 2 -15.36 1.24 -2.64
CA ALA A 2 -15.04 0.20 -1.65
C ALA A 2 -13.55 0.18 -1.25
N LEU A 3 -12.65 0.35 -2.22
CA LEU A 3 -11.21 0.40 -1.99
C LEU A 3 -10.80 1.56 -1.07
N GLU A 4 -11.31 2.76 -1.35
CA GLU A 4 -11.06 3.96 -0.54
C GLU A 4 -11.59 3.80 0.89
N LYS A 5 -12.78 3.20 1.07
CA LYS A 5 -13.29 2.85 2.40
C LYS A 5 -12.41 1.80 3.09
N GLY A 6 -11.86 0.85 2.34
CA GLY A 6 -10.92 -0.16 2.83
C GLY A 6 -9.59 0.42 3.30
N CYS A 7 -9.14 1.55 2.73
CA CYS A 7 -7.92 2.23 3.16
C CYS A 7 -7.94 2.65 4.64
N ALA A 8 -9.12 2.83 5.24
CA ALA A 8 -9.23 3.09 6.69
C ALA A 8 -8.56 2.00 7.55
N ASN A 9 -8.52 0.74 7.10
CA ASN A 9 -7.80 -0.32 7.80
C ASN A 9 -6.27 -0.10 7.71
N LEU A 10 -5.77 0.23 6.52
CA LEU A 10 -4.36 0.55 6.30
C LEU A 10 -3.93 1.74 7.18
N ASP A 11 -4.78 2.76 7.27
CA ASP A 11 -4.53 3.97 8.06
C ASP A 11 -4.33 3.63 9.53
N LYS A 12 -5.17 2.73 10.06
CA LYS A 12 -5.08 2.33 11.47
C LYS A 12 -3.78 1.59 11.75
N HIS A 13 -3.33 0.73 10.84
CA HIS A 13 -2.04 0.06 10.97
C HIS A 13 -0.87 1.04 10.88
N ILE A 14 -0.90 2.00 9.95
CA ILE A 14 0.11 3.05 9.82
C ILE A 14 0.18 3.89 11.10
N GLU A 15 -0.97 4.33 11.65
CA GLU A 15 -1.04 5.10 12.89
C GLU A 15 -0.42 4.32 14.06
N ASN A 16 -0.75 3.04 14.18
CA ASN A 16 -0.19 2.18 15.22
C ASN A 16 1.33 2.04 15.07
N LEU A 17 1.83 1.76 13.87
CA LEU A 17 3.27 1.62 13.62
C LEU A 17 4.03 2.93 13.84
N LYS A 18 3.44 4.08 13.52
CA LYS A 18 4.04 5.41 13.78
C LYS A 18 4.28 5.65 15.26
N LYS A 19 3.43 5.13 16.16
CA LYS A 19 3.63 5.25 17.62
C LYS A 19 4.89 4.55 18.12
N PHE A 20 5.39 3.56 17.37
CA PHE A 20 6.64 2.87 17.69
C PHE A 20 7.89 3.56 17.10
N GLY A 21 7.73 4.67 16.37
CA GLY A 21 8.85 5.45 15.82
C GLY A 21 9.63 4.73 14.71
N LEU A 22 9.03 3.72 14.06
CA LEU A 22 9.68 2.93 13.02
C LEU A 22 9.53 3.59 11.63
N PRO A 23 10.53 3.46 10.75
CA PRO A 23 10.38 3.83 9.35
C PRO A 23 9.45 2.84 8.63
N ILE A 24 8.33 3.32 8.10
CA ILE A 24 7.29 2.48 7.48
C ILE A 24 7.45 2.50 5.95
N VAL A 25 7.27 1.32 5.34
CA VAL A 25 7.09 1.14 3.89
C VAL A 25 5.92 0.19 3.68
N VAL A 26 4.97 0.56 2.81
CA VAL A 26 3.82 -0.28 2.44
C VAL A 26 4.14 -1.02 1.14
N ALA A 27 4.09 -2.35 1.18
CA ALA A 27 4.15 -3.19 -0.02
C ALA A 27 2.74 -3.43 -0.56
N ILE A 28 2.46 -2.95 -1.75
CA ILE A 28 1.20 -3.16 -2.47
C ILE A 28 1.39 -4.39 -3.34
N ASN A 29 0.93 -5.54 -2.87
CA ASN A 29 1.05 -6.78 -3.62
C ASN A 29 0.05 -6.77 -4.79
N LYS A 30 0.55 -6.83 -6.02
CA LYS A 30 -0.28 -6.73 -7.22
C LYS A 30 -0.88 -8.08 -7.60
N PHE A 31 -2.17 -8.08 -7.90
CA PHE A 31 -2.88 -9.22 -8.46
C PHE A 31 -3.23 -8.99 -9.94
N PRO A 32 -3.46 -10.07 -10.73
CA PRO A 32 -3.77 -9.94 -12.16
C PRO A 32 -5.03 -9.15 -12.48
N THR A 33 -5.96 -9.07 -11.53
CA THR A 33 -7.24 -8.36 -11.65
C THR A 33 -7.16 -6.90 -11.24
N ASP A 34 -6.07 -6.46 -10.62
CA ASP A 34 -5.95 -5.10 -10.10
C ASP A 34 -5.81 -4.11 -11.25
N GLU A 35 -6.65 -3.08 -11.24
CA GLU A 35 -6.54 -2.03 -12.25
C GLU A 35 -5.41 -1.04 -11.87
N PRO A 36 -4.72 -0.45 -12.87
CA PRO A 36 -3.70 0.56 -12.61
C PRO A 36 -4.22 1.75 -11.77
N ALA A 37 -5.49 2.11 -11.92
CA ALA A 37 -6.14 3.17 -11.15
C ALA A 37 -6.29 2.83 -9.67
N GLU A 38 -6.55 1.57 -9.33
CA GLU A 38 -6.66 1.10 -7.95
C GLU A 38 -5.30 1.14 -7.25
N ILE A 39 -4.25 0.69 -7.95
CA ILE A 39 -2.86 0.74 -7.45
C ILE A 39 -2.43 2.20 -7.22
N ASP A 40 -2.73 3.10 -8.17
CA ASP A 40 -2.40 4.52 -8.05
C ASP A 40 -3.16 5.20 -6.89
N LEU A 41 -4.41 4.81 -6.64
CA LEU A 41 -5.19 5.28 -5.49
C LEU A 41 -4.48 4.91 -4.18
N VAL A 42 -4.09 3.64 -4.01
CA VAL A 42 -3.41 3.18 -2.78
C VAL A 42 -2.06 3.87 -2.61
N LYS A 43 -1.29 4.08 -3.68
CA LYS A 43 -0.03 4.83 -3.64
C LYS A 43 -0.23 6.28 -3.20
N LYS A 44 -1.21 6.97 -3.80
CA LYS A 44 -1.55 8.36 -3.45
C LYS A 44 -1.97 8.46 -1.98
N HIS A 45 -2.77 7.51 -1.51
CA HIS A 45 -3.20 7.43 -0.13
C HIS A 45 -2.02 7.26 0.83
N CYS A 46 -1.10 6.34 0.54
CA CYS A 46 0.13 6.15 1.33
C CYS A 46 1.00 7.42 1.35
N ASN A 47 1.15 8.08 0.20
CA ASN A 47 1.92 9.33 0.09
C ASN A 47 1.30 10.48 0.90
N ALA A 48 -0.03 10.60 0.90
CA ALA A 48 -0.74 11.60 1.71
C ALA A 48 -0.52 11.39 3.22
N LEU A 49 -0.31 10.15 3.64
CA LEU A 49 0.04 9.80 5.02
C LEU A 49 1.53 9.92 5.33
N GLY A 50 2.36 10.33 4.35
CA GLY A 50 3.80 10.45 4.51
C GLY A 50 4.52 9.10 4.66
N VAL A 51 3.94 8.03 4.09
CA VAL A 51 4.50 6.68 4.14
C VAL A 51 4.93 6.26 2.74
N ARG A 52 6.14 5.70 2.63
CA ARG A 52 6.65 5.17 1.36
C ARG A 52 5.84 3.94 0.94
N SER A 53 5.60 3.77 -0.36
CA SER A 53 4.95 2.58 -0.89
C SER A 53 5.66 2.06 -2.13
N ALA A 54 5.62 0.74 -2.32
CA ALA A 54 6.15 0.05 -3.49
C ALA A 54 5.17 -1.02 -3.96
N VAL A 55 5.04 -1.18 -5.28
CA VAL A 55 4.26 -2.30 -5.84
C VAL A 55 5.16 -3.51 -5.87
N SER A 56 4.61 -4.64 -5.43
CA SER A 56 5.31 -5.91 -5.45
C SER A 56 4.60 -6.87 -6.40
N ASP A 57 5.35 -7.34 -7.40
CA ASP A 57 4.93 -8.32 -8.40
C ASP A 57 5.61 -9.69 -8.12
N VAL A 58 6.08 -9.91 -6.89
CA VAL A 58 6.86 -11.11 -6.48
C VAL A 58 6.17 -12.43 -6.77
N VAL A 59 4.83 -12.44 -6.74
CA VAL A 59 4.04 -13.64 -7.06
C VAL A 59 4.22 -14.05 -8.53
N ALA A 60 4.32 -13.08 -9.43
CA ALA A 60 4.47 -13.32 -10.87
C ALA A 60 5.94 -13.40 -11.31
N ARG A 61 6.83 -12.64 -10.67
CA ARG A 61 8.21 -12.42 -11.13
C ARG A 61 9.30 -12.90 -10.16
N GLY A 62 8.92 -13.53 -9.05
CA GLY A 62 9.88 -13.92 -8.02
C GLY A 62 10.63 -12.72 -7.46
N GLY A 63 11.91 -12.86 -7.14
CA GLY A 63 12.71 -11.80 -6.50
C GLY A 63 13.00 -10.55 -7.35
N GLU A 64 12.60 -10.53 -8.64
CA GLU A 64 12.70 -9.34 -9.49
C GLU A 64 11.50 -8.39 -9.34
N GLY A 65 10.36 -8.93 -8.89
CA GLY A 65 9.13 -8.17 -8.63
C GLY A 65 9.03 -7.66 -7.19
#